data_AF-A0AA88DKP1-F1
#
_entry.id   AF-A0AA88DKP1-F1
#
_cell.length_a   1.000
_cell.length_b   1.000
_cell.length_c   1.000
_cell.angle_alpha   90.00
_cell.angle_beta   90.00
_cell.angle_gamma   90.00
#
_symmetry.space_group_name_H-M   'P 1'
#
loop_
_entity.id
_entity.type
_entity.pdbx_description
1 polymer ?
#
loop_
_entity_poly.entity_id
_entity_poly.type
_entity_poly.pdbx_seq_one_letter_code
_entity_poly.pdbx_strand_id
1 'polypeptide(L)'
;MTSLRVVDLSHNNLSGITPQCLGDLSTSLEVVDLRMNKLHGPIPATFAKGNRLRYINLNGNELEGPLPRSLEHCRYLEVLDVGNNQLRDSFPDWLESLLQLQEKTKDDEVLVIISSPCTLLLDLQFSSLLFICFCCASMPSR
;
A
#
# COMPACT_ATOMS: atom_id res chain seq x y z
N MET A 1 10.09 27.42 3.48
CA MET A 1 8.97 26.74 2.80
C MET A 1 8.54 25.59 3.69
N THR A 2 7.27 25.50 4.04
CA THR A 2 6.75 24.43 4.90
C THR A 2 6.72 23.13 4.11
N SER A 3 7.52 22.15 4.53
CA SER A 3 7.50 20.81 3.98
C SER A 3 6.24 20.09 4.42
N LEU A 4 5.42 19.64 3.47
CA LEU A 4 4.25 18.83 3.74
C LEU A 4 4.71 17.43 4.20
N ARG A 5 4.25 17.01 5.38
CA ARG A 5 4.58 15.72 6.00
C ARG A 5 3.41 14.75 6.03
N VAL A 6 2.19 15.28 6.12
CA VAL A 6 0.97 14.50 6.25
C VAL A 6 -0.05 15.02 5.24
N VAL A 7 -0.62 14.09 4.48
CA VAL A 7 -1.82 14.31 3.67
C VAL A 7 -2.86 13.32 4.16
N ASP A 8 -3.93 13.85 4.76
CA ASP A 8 -5.12 13.09 5.11
C ASP A 8 -6.29 13.67 4.32
N LEU A 9 -6.76 12.90 3.35
CA LEU A 9 -7.97 13.16 2.57
C LEU A 9 -8.93 11.96 2.68
N SER A 10 -8.84 11.22 3.78
CA SER A 10 -9.67 10.05 4.03
C SER A 10 -11.15 10.41 4.14
N HIS A 11 -12.04 9.45 3.85
CA HIS A 11 -13.49 9.59 3.99
C HIS A 11 -14.09 10.75 3.18
N ASN A 12 -13.67 10.87 1.93
CA ASN A 12 -14.21 11.86 1.00
C ASN A 12 -14.88 11.18 -0.21
N ASN A 13 -15.38 12.00 -1.13
CA ASN A 13 -15.93 11.54 -2.40
C ASN A 13 -14.95 11.84 -3.55
N LEU A 14 -13.63 11.78 -3.29
CA LEU A 14 -12.61 11.99 -4.31
C LEU A 14 -12.69 10.88 -5.34
N SER A 15 -12.72 11.26 -6.62
CA SER A 15 -12.84 10.33 -7.74
C SER A 15 -11.85 10.70 -8.84
N GLY A 16 -11.53 9.72 -9.68
CA GLY A 16 -10.52 9.87 -10.72
C GLY A 16 -9.30 9.02 -10.45
N ILE A 17 -8.28 9.19 -11.27
CA ILE A 17 -7.02 8.47 -11.13
C ILE A 17 -6.14 9.09 -10.07
N THR A 18 -5.40 8.24 -9.34
CA THR A 18 -4.36 8.70 -8.42
C THR A 18 -3.32 9.48 -9.22
N PRO A 19 -3.01 10.74 -8.85
CA PRO A 19 -2.14 11.59 -9.64
C PRO A 19 -0.71 11.04 -9.68
N GLN A 20 -0.08 11.08 -10.85
CA GLN A 20 1.29 10.56 -11.04
C GLN A 20 2.31 11.20 -10.09
N CYS A 21 2.07 12.44 -9.64
CA CYS A 21 2.96 13.12 -8.72
C CYS A 21 2.91 12.59 -7.28
N LEU A 22 2.00 11.67 -6.92
CA LEU A 22 1.90 11.14 -5.55
C LEU A 22 3.23 10.51 -5.07
N GLY A 23 3.95 9.83 -5.96
CA GLY A 23 5.28 9.29 -5.67
C GLY A 23 6.42 10.33 -5.66
N ASP A 24 6.22 11.46 -6.34
CA ASP A 24 7.20 12.56 -6.47
C ASP A 24 7.14 13.57 -5.31
N LEU A 25 6.00 13.66 -4.61
CA LEU A 25 5.79 14.55 -3.44
C LEU A 25 6.61 14.11 -2.20
N SER A 26 7.48 13.13 -2.34
CA SER A 26 7.89 12.21 -1.28
C SER A 26 9.21 12.54 -0.59
N THR A 27 9.85 13.67 -0.93
CA THR A 27 11.09 14.08 -0.25
C THR A 27 10.87 14.48 1.22
N SER A 28 9.66 14.91 1.58
CA SER A 28 9.28 15.22 2.97
C SER A 28 8.00 14.54 3.46
N LEU A 29 7.22 13.95 2.56
CA LEU A 29 5.93 13.36 2.90
C LEU A 29 6.14 12.01 3.60
N GLU A 30 5.51 11.85 4.75
CA GLU A 30 5.62 10.67 5.60
C GLU A 30 4.31 9.87 5.65
N VAL A 31 3.17 10.56 5.58
CA VAL A 31 1.84 9.95 5.72
C VAL A 31 0.95 10.38 4.57
N VAL A 32 0.35 9.39 3.92
CA VAL A 32 -0.71 9.54 2.92
C VAL A 32 -1.88 8.66 3.33
N ASP A 33 -2.98 9.27 3.72
CA ASP A 33 -4.26 8.60 3.94
C ASP A 33 -5.30 9.09 2.93
N LEU A 34 -5.67 8.20 2.00
CA LEU A 34 -6.70 8.41 0.98
C LEU A 34 -7.83 7.38 1.11
N ARG A 35 -7.94 6.69 2.25
CA ARG A 35 -8.92 5.62 2.42
C ARG A 35 -10.35 6.10 2.29
N MET A 36 -11.25 5.19 1.94
CA MET A 36 -12.69 5.44 1.84
C MET A 36 -13.00 6.61 0.88
N ASN A 37 -12.55 6.46 -0.37
CA ASN A 37 -12.79 7.38 -1.48
C ASN A 37 -13.26 6.57 -2.72
N LYS A 38 -13.33 7.20 -3.90
CA LYS A 38 -13.71 6.59 -5.18
C LYS A 38 -12.58 6.68 -6.22
N LEU A 39 -11.33 6.61 -5.75
CA LEU A 39 -10.16 6.62 -6.63
C LEU A 39 -10.11 5.32 -7.41
N HIS A 40 -9.81 5.39 -8.70
CA HIS A 40 -9.75 4.22 -9.59
C HIS A 40 -8.52 4.25 -10.49
N GLY A 41 -8.34 3.20 -11.28
CA GLY A 41 -7.14 3.02 -12.10
C GLY A 41 -5.94 2.51 -11.29
N PRO A 42 -4.75 2.46 -11.91
CA PRO A 42 -3.56 1.92 -11.27
C PRO A 42 -2.95 2.88 -10.26
N ILE A 43 -2.29 2.31 -9.24
CA ILE A 43 -1.41 3.08 -8.35
C ILE A 43 -0.18 3.51 -9.17
N PRO A 44 0.18 4.81 -9.18
CA PRO A 44 1.25 5.32 -10.04
C PRO A 44 2.63 4.75 -9.66
N ALA A 45 3.40 4.39 -10.68
CA ALA A 45 4.74 3.81 -10.53
C ALA A 45 5.85 4.87 -10.40
N THR A 46 5.61 5.89 -9.59
CA THR A 46 6.46 7.11 -9.51
C THR A 46 7.12 7.28 -8.15
N PHE A 47 7.16 6.25 -7.31
CA PHE A 47 7.82 6.33 -6.01
C PHE A 47 9.33 6.47 -6.18
N ALA A 48 9.82 7.69 -5.95
CA ALA A 48 11.23 8.04 -6.10
C ALA A 48 12.11 7.38 -5.01
N LYS A 49 13.38 7.16 -5.37
CA LYS A 49 14.42 6.75 -4.40
C LYS A 49 14.61 7.83 -3.34
N GLY A 50 14.70 7.42 -2.08
CA GLY A 50 14.91 8.36 -0.97
C GLY A 50 13.64 9.05 -0.49
N ASN A 51 12.47 8.51 -0.84
CA ASN A 51 11.23 8.95 -0.23
C ASN A 51 11.23 8.70 1.28
N ARG A 52 10.42 9.47 2.01
CA ARG A 52 10.25 9.37 3.47
C ARG A 52 8.91 8.77 3.89
N LEU A 53 8.20 8.12 2.97
CA LEU A 53 6.87 7.58 3.25
C LEU A 53 6.97 6.45 4.27
N ARG A 54 6.18 6.60 5.34
CA ARG A 54 6.02 5.63 6.44
C ARG A 54 4.64 4.99 6.42
N TYR A 55 3.62 5.75 5.99
CA TYR A 55 2.23 5.28 6.02
C TYR A 55 1.54 5.61 4.70
N ILE A 56 1.05 4.57 4.03
CA ILE A 56 0.22 4.68 2.82
C ILE A 56 -1.06 3.89 3.06
N ASN A 57 -2.19 4.59 3.13
CA ASN A 57 -3.52 3.97 3.22
C ASN A 57 -4.38 4.37 2.02
N LEU A 58 -4.70 3.37 1.21
CA LEU A 58 -5.54 3.44 0.02
C LEU A 58 -6.78 2.54 0.17
N ASN A 59 -7.08 2.06 1.38
CA ASN A 59 -8.14 1.12 1.65
C ASN A 59 -9.52 1.64 1.19
N GLY A 60 -10.37 0.76 0.66
CA GLY A 60 -11.75 1.13 0.34
C GLY A 60 -11.83 2.14 -0.79
N ASN A 61 -11.14 1.85 -1.89
CA ASN A 61 -11.19 2.58 -3.16
C ASN A 61 -11.51 1.59 -4.30
N GLU A 62 -11.48 2.05 -5.54
CA GLU A 62 -11.72 1.28 -6.76
C GLU A 62 -10.42 1.08 -7.56
N LEU A 63 -9.26 1.04 -6.88
CA LEU A 63 -7.95 0.91 -7.53
C LEU A 63 -7.78 -0.47 -8.16
N GLU A 64 -7.12 -0.51 -9.32
CA GLU A 64 -6.96 -1.72 -10.13
C GLU A 64 -5.52 -1.92 -10.59
N GLY A 65 -5.23 -3.07 -11.21
CA GLY A 65 -3.88 -3.41 -11.67
C GLY A 65 -2.97 -3.93 -10.54
N PRO A 66 -1.67 -4.09 -10.82
CA PRO A 66 -0.69 -4.57 -9.85
C PRO A 66 -0.17 -3.46 -8.94
N LEU A 67 0.44 -3.84 -7.82
CA LEU A 67 1.23 -2.93 -6.99
C LEU A 67 2.50 -2.50 -7.77
N PRO A 68 2.81 -1.20 -7.81
CA PRO A 68 3.94 -0.72 -8.57
C PRO A 68 5.26 -1.10 -7.90
N ARG A 69 6.17 -1.72 -8.66
CA ARG A 69 7.50 -2.13 -8.19
C ARG A 69 8.30 -0.99 -7.56
N SER A 70 8.06 0.27 -7.95
CA SER A 70 8.71 1.44 -7.35
C SER A 70 8.48 1.57 -5.84
N LEU A 71 7.48 0.88 -5.25
CA LEU A 71 7.32 0.78 -3.80
C LEU A 71 8.55 0.15 -3.11
N GLU A 72 9.38 -0.63 -3.84
CA GLU A 72 10.67 -1.14 -3.34
C GLU A 72 11.63 0.00 -2.90
N HIS A 73 11.40 1.23 -3.36
CA HIS A 73 12.16 2.40 -2.96
C HIS A 73 11.72 3.01 -1.63
N CYS A 74 10.53 2.69 -1.13
CA CYS A 74 9.95 3.19 0.12
C CYS A 74 10.53 2.46 1.33
N ARG A 75 11.82 2.66 1.59
CA ARG A 75 12.56 1.95 2.66
C ARG A 75 12.09 2.25 4.08
N TYR A 76 11.33 3.32 4.28
CA TYR A 76 10.79 3.70 5.59
C TYR A 76 9.32 3.29 5.76
N LEU A 77 8.73 2.57 4.80
CA LEU A 77 7.32 2.23 4.82
C LEU A 77 7.01 1.23 5.94
N GLU A 78 6.20 1.64 6.91
CA GLU A 78 5.76 0.81 8.03
C GLU A 78 4.36 0.24 7.78
N VAL A 79 3.51 1.00 7.09
CA VAL A 79 2.15 0.58 6.78
C VAL A 79 1.84 0.80 5.31
N LEU A 80 1.42 -0.28 4.66
CA LEU A 80 0.80 -0.26 3.34
C LEU A 80 -0.55 -0.96 3.42
N ASP A 81 -1.63 -0.18 3.42
CA ASP A 81 -3.00 -0.70 3.38
C ASP A 81 -3.61 -0.40 2.01
N VAL A 82 -3.76 -1.45 1.21
CA VAL A 82 -4.43 -1.40 -0.10
C VAL A 82 -5.65 -2.32 -0.13
N GLY A 83 -6.14 -2.73 1.04
CA GLY A 83 -7.31 -3.59 1.15
C GLY A 83 -8.57 -2.98 0.54
N ASN A 84 -9.58 -3.82 0.28
CA ASN A 84 -10.86 -3.39 -0.30
C ASN A 84 -10.68 -2.58 -1.59
N ASN A 85 -9.83 -3.06 -2.50
CA ASN A 85 -9.64 -2.54 -3.85
C ASN A 85 -9.83 -3.68 -4.89
N GLN A 86 -9.68 -3.37 -6.17
CA GLN A 86 -9.76 -4.30 -7.30
C GLN A 86 -8.37 -4.69 -7.84
N LEU A 87 -7.36 -4.70 -6.97
CA LEU A 87 -5.98 -5.01 -7.35
C LEU A 87 -5.85 -6.45 -7.86
N ARG A 88 -5.19 -6.61 -9.00
CA ARG A 88 -4.94 -7.91 -9.64
C ARG A 88 -3.46 -8.22 -9.55
N ASP A 89 -3.01 -8.53 -8.34
CA ASP A 89 -1.61 -8.90 -8.11
C ASP A 89 -1.49 -10.24 -7.41
N SER A 90 -0.52 -11.03 -7.86
CA SER A 90 0.09 -12.06 -7.02
C SER A 90 0.97 -11.35 -6.00
N PHE A 91 1.03 -11.84 -4.76
CA PHE A 91 1.94 -11.29 -3.76
C PHE A 91 3.36 -11.17 -4.36
N PRO A 92 3.91 -9.95 -4.55
CA PRO A 92 5.06 -9.81 -5.42
C PRO A 92 6.38 -10.05 -4.68
N ASP A 93 7.31 -10.77 -5.29
CA ASP A 93 8.62 -11.15 -4.70
C ASP A 93 9.45 -9.94 -4.20
N TRP A 94 9.26 -8.76 -4.82
CA TRP A 94 9.95 -7.54 -4.38
C TRP A 94 9.46 -7.02 -3.02
N LEU A 95 8.22 -7.34 -2.64
CA LEU A 95 7.67 -6.95 -1.35
C LEU A 95 8.37 -7.73 -0.23
N GLU A 96 8.71 -8.99 -0.46
CA GLU A 96 9.56 -9.77 0.44
C GLU A 96 10.93 -9.10 0.63
N SER A 97 11.54 -8.61 -0.44
CA SER A 97 12.83 -7.89 -0.38
C SER A 97 12.74 -6.58 0.40
N LEU A 98 11.63 -5.85 0.29
CA LEU A 98 11.38 -4.64 1.09
C LEU A 98 11.29 -4.99 2.59
N LEU A 99 10.58 -6.07 2.92
CA LEU A 99 10.40 -6.54 4.30
C LEU A 99 11.71 -7.07 4.91
N GLN A 100 12.52 -7.82 4.16
CA GLN A 100 13.84 -8.29 4.61
C GLN A 100 14.82 -7.14 4.89
N LEU A 101 14.75 -6.04 4.13
CA LEU A 101 15.56 -4.85 4.39
C LEU A 101 15.15 -4.14 5.68
N GLN A 102 13.88 -4.23 6.07
CA GLN A 102 13.31 -3.57 7.23
C GLN A 102 13.44 -4.40 8.52
N GLU A 103 13.35 -5.73 8.45
CA GLU A 103 13.67 -6.62 9.59
C GLU A 103 15.10 -6.37 10.13
N LYS A 104 16.02 -5.97 9.24
CA LYS A 104 17.40 -5.63 9.59
C LYS A 104 17.55 -4.26 10.26
N THR A 105 16.57 -3.38 10.10
CA THR A 105 16.48 -2.06 10.76
C THR A 105 15.51 -2.15 11.93
N LYS A 106 15.96 -2.74 13.05
CA LYS A 106 15.20 -2.96 14.28
C LYS A 106 14.31 -1.77 14.68
N ASP A 107 13.00 -2.01 14.74
CA ASP A 107 12.10 -1.82 15.90
C ASP A 107 10.60 -1.76 15.50
N ASP A 108 10.28 -1.64 14.20
CA ASP A 108 8.89 -1.50 13.75
C ASP A 108 8.43 -2.73 12.94
N GLU A 109 7.35 -3.37 13.39
CA GLU A 109 6.62 -4.38 12.63
C GLU A 109 5.97 -3.71 11.40
N VAL A 110 6.34 -4.15 10.20
CA VAL A 110 5.77 -3.62 8.96
C VAL A 110 4.43 -4.32 8.71
N LEU A 111 3.35 -3.57 8.76
CA LEU A 111 2.00 -4.06 8.52
C LEU A 111 1.61 -3.82 7.06
N VAL A 112 1.67 -4.89 6.26
CA VAL A 112 1.12 -4.86 4.91
C VAL A 112 -0.25 -5.51 4.92
N ILE A 113 -1.28 -4.73 4.57
CA ILE A 113 -2.67 -5.18 4.41
C ILE A 113 -3.01 -5.16 2.92
N ILE A 114 -3.15 -6.35 2.34
CA ILE A 114 -3.63 -6.54 0.97
C ILE A 114 -4.95 -7.32 0.99
N SER A 115 -5.89 -6.95 0.14
CA SER A 115 -7.03 -7.79 -0.20
C SER A 115 -6.68 -8.61 -1.43
N SER A 116 -6.23 -9.85 -1.25
CA SER A 116 -6.01 -10.79 -2.36
C SER A 116 -7.12 -11.85 -2.37
N PRO A 117 -7.56 -12.35 -3.54
CA PRO A 117 -8.41 -13.53 -3.60
C PRO A 117 -7.70 -14.73 -2.94
N CYS A 118 -8.45 -15.42 -2.06
CA CYS A 118 -8.03 -16.41 -1.06
C CYS A 118 -7.30 -17.68 -1.62
N THR A 119 -6.86 -17.71 -2.88
CA THR A 119 -6.27 -18.88 -3.55
C THR A 119 -4.74 -19.01 -3.44
N LEU A 120 -4.03 -18.02 -2.93
CA LEU A 120 -2.54 -18.02 -2.85
C LEU A 120 -1.98 -18.19 -1.42
N LEU A 121 -2.83 -18.43 -0.42
CA LEU A 121 -2.45 -18.36 1.00
C LEU A 121 -2.06 -19.70 1.63
N LEU A 122 -1.57 -20.66 0.84
CA LEU A 122 -1.11 -21.96 1.36
C LEU A 122 0.41 -22.08 1.56
N ASP A 123 1.22 -21.13 1.08
CA ASP A 123 2.70 -21.27 1.10
C ASP A 123 3.48 -20.20 1.88
N LEU A 124 2.82 -19.24 2.54
CA LEU A 124 3.54 -18.19 3.28
C LEU A 124 3.81 -18.63 4.74
N GLN A 125 4.83 -19.47 4.94
CA GLN A 125 5.45 -19.68 6.26
C GLN A 125 6.47 -18.57 6.53
N PHE A 126 6.05 -17.44 7.11
CA PHE A 126 6.99 -16.41 7.59
C PHE A 126 6.91 -16.30 9.11
N SER A 127 8.03 -16.58 9.79
CA SER A 127 8.12 -16.65 11.25
C SER A 127 8.20 -15.30 11.95
N SER A 128 8.15 -14.18 11.23
CA SER A 128 8.38 -12.83 11.78
C SER A 128 7.59 -11.70 11.10
N LEU A 129 6.64 -12.01 10.21
CA LEU A 129 5.86 -11.01 9.45
C LEU A 129 4.36 -11.19 9.68
N LEU A 130 3.69 -10.21 10.29
CA LEU A 130 2.25 -10.23 10.47
C LEU A 130 1.55 -9.78 9.17
N PHE A 131 1.33 -10.73 8.27
CA PHE A 131 0.43 -10.54 7.14
C PHE A 131 -1.02 -10.63 7.63
N ILE A 132 -1.73 -9.51 7.69
CA ILE A 132 -3.19 -9.54 7.87
C ILE A 132 -3.83 -9.45 6.48
N CYS A 133 -3.98 -10.61 5.83
CA CYS A 133 -4.81 -10.73 4.63
C CYS A 133 -6.27 -10.82 5.08
N PHE A 134 -7.05 -9.77 4.87
CA PHE A 134 -8.50 -9.88 4.98
C PHE A 134 -9.01 -10.58 3.72
N CYS A 135 -9.35 -11.88 3.81
CA CYS A 135 -10.13 -12.51 2.75
C CYS A 135 -11.44 -11.72 2.63
N CYS A 136 -11.70 -11.20 1.42
CA CYS A 136 -13.00 -10.69 1.06
C CYS A 136 -13.94 -11.90 1.09
N ALA A 137 -14.65 -12.08 2.21
CA ALA A 137 -15.82 -12.93 2.24
C ALA A 137 -16.86 -12.23 1.35
N SER A 138 -16.85 -12.56 0.07
CA SER A 138 -17.99 -12.38 -0.81
C SER A 138 -19.14 -13.20 -0.22
N MET A 139 -19.88 -12.63 0.73
CA MET A 139 -21.21 -13.15 1.03
C MET A 139 -22.04 -12.97 -0.25
N PRO A 140 -22.61 -14.04 -0.83
CA PRO A 140 -23.59 -13.87 -1.87
C PRO A 140 -24.82 -13.20 -1.22
N SER A 141 -25.18 -12.01 -1.71
CA SER A 141 -26.45 -11.39 -1.39
C SER A 141 -27.56 -12.34 -1.86
N ARG A 142 -28.32 -12.85 -0.89
CA ARG A 142 -29.55 -13.60 -1.13
C ARG A 142 -30.64 -12.72 -1.71
#